data_AF-A0A5B7W3W8-F1
#
_entry.id   AF-A0A5B7W3W8-F1
#
_cell.length_a   1.000
_cell.length_b   1.000
_cell.length_c   1.000
_cell.angle_alpha   90.00
_cell.angle_beta   90.00
_cell.angle_gamma   90.00
#
_symmetry.space_group_name_H-M   'P 1'
#
loop_
_entity.id
_entity.type
_entity.pdbx_description
1 polymer ?
#
loop_
_entity_poly.entity_id
_entity_poly.type
_entity_poly.pdbx_seq_one_letter_code
_entity_poly.pdbx_strand_id
1 'polypeptide(L)'
;MNSKNRGGAYIRAAYAFTSLLADLLRRLGEHNVLEEPEDVLGLEPDIVFGRQDALTMVETKFYRRSSPPPSSTFKRALEHTADRGIRMGASTIVLAISCPMGSRFMSVAEAFPTVKVWDETKLFEMAAPFPDILAQLEELLEADTPKSAETLSLGLPTFMRRSAADVTAEPKRGKVLADALAAIDRGREMATDFENACINALKYLFEHDLHGWHEQSRTVDTLHRRDLVCRILAKAAEVWRLMLEDLGSRYVVFEFKNYSKSITQNEIVTTERYLYPSALRKVAIVISHEDCADSARAVIAGAMREHGKLIIPLSVPEIIDLLNSKDEGSDPNTYLFERVDQFLLGLGR
;
A
#
# COMPACT_ATOMS: atom_id res chain seq x y z
N MET A 1 -23.47 -3.66 4.93
CA MET A 1 -23.10 -5.07 5.18
C MET A 1 -22.04 -5.10 6.28
N ASN A 2 -22.35 -5.81 7.38
CA ASN A 2 -21.72 -5.72 8.71
C ASN A 2 -20.19 -5.83 8.75
N SER A 3 -19.54 -4.99 9.57
CA SER A 3 -18.10 -5.07 9.89
C SER A 3 -17.70 -6.40 10.55
N LYS A 4 -18.64 -7.12 11.17
CA LYS A 4 -18.46 -8.49 11.67
C LYS A 4 -18.12 -9.52 10.57
N ASN A 5 -18.50 -9.29 9.31
CA ASN A 5 -18.19 -10.22 8.22
C ASN A 5 -16.78 -10.06 7.64
N ARG A 6 -16.09 -8.92 7.85
CA ARG A 6 -14.74 -8.68 7.30
C ARG A 6 -13.65 -9.40 8.09
N GLY A 7 -13.76 -9.43 9.43
CA GLY A 7 -12.84 -10.21 10.27
C GLY A 7 -12.94 -11.71 10.02
N GLY A 8 -14.16 -12.23 9.84
CA GLY A 8 -14.38 -13.65 9.51
C GLY A 8 -13.85 -14.05 8.12
N ALA A 9 -13.80 -13.13 7.15
CA ALA A 9 -13.24 -13.44 5.83
C ALA A 9 -11.71 -13.56 5.85
N TYR A 10 -11.03 -12.66 6.58
CA TYR A 10 -9.58 -12.73 6.75
C TYR A 10 -9.16 -13.98 7.55
N ILE A 11 -9.86 -14.28 8.65
CA ILE A 11 -9.61 -15.50 9.45
C ILE A 11 -9.80 -16.76 8.59
N ARG A 12 -10.84 -16.80 7.75
CA ARG A 12 -11.04 -17.91 6.81
C ARG A 12 -9.92 -18.04 5.78
N ALA A 13 -9.42 -16.92 5.24
CA ALA A 13 -8.32 -16.93 4.28
C ALA A 13 -6.99 -17.36 4.92
N ALA A 14 -6.72 -16.91 6.15
CA ALA A 14 -5.55 -17.33 6.90
C ALA A 14 -5.59 -18.84 7.20
N TYR A 15 -6.74 -19.36 7.64
CA TYR A 15 -6.92 -20.81 7.85
C TYR A 15 -6.76 -21.59 6.54
N ALA A 16 -7.40 -21.13 5.46
CA ALA A 16 -7.28 -21.76 4.14
C ALA A 16 -5.83 -21.78 3.63
N PHE A 17 -5.05 -20.74 3.92
CA PHE A 17 -3.63 -20.69 3.59
C PHE A 17 -2.83 -21.76 4.33
N THR A 18 -3.07 -21.91 5.63
CA THR A 18 -2.44 -22.96 6.46
C THR A 18 -2.80 -24.36 5.96
N SER A 19 -4.09 -24.64 5.73
CA SER A 19 -4.53 -25.95 5.24
C SER A 19 -3.97 -26.28 3.85
N LEU A 20 -3.90 -25.27 2.96
CA LEU A 20 -3.35 -25.45 1.61
C LEU A 20 -1.84 -25.73 1.66
N LEU A 21 -1.10 -25.07 2.56
CA LEU A 21 0.31 -25.34 2.78
C LEU A 21 0.52 -26.76 3.36
N ALA A 22 -0.33 -27.19 4.28
CA ALA A 22 -0.26 -28.55 4.82
C ALA A 22 -0.52 -29.61 3.73
N ASP A 23 -1.49 -29.39 2.84
CA ASP A 23 -1.74 -30.30 1.71
C ASP A 23 -0.58 -30.33 0.72
N LEU A 24 -0.01 -29.15 0.40
CA LEU A 24 1.19 -29.05 -0.43
C LEU A 24 2.36 -29.86 0.14
N LEU A 25 2.61 -29.76 1.44
CA LEU A 25 3.67 -30.54 2.11
C LEU A 25 3.40 -32.05 2.03
N ARG A 26 2.15 -32.50 2.23
CA ARG A 26 1.78 -33.91 2.06
C ARG A 26 2.03 -34.40 0.63
N ARG A 27 1.72 -33.58 -0.37
CA ARG A 27 1.91 -33.89 -1.79
C ARG A 27 3.37 -33.92 -2.23
N LEU A 28 4.20 -33.08 -1.61
CA LEU A 28 5.65 -33.13 -1.75
C LEU A 28 6.27 -34.39 -1.12
N GLY A 29 5.49 -35.17 -0.37
CA GLY A 29 5.91 -36.43 0.25
C GLY A 29 6.48 -36.27 1.66
N GLU A 30 6.24 -35.13 2.31
CA GLU A 30 6.70 -34.91 3.68
C GLU A 30 5.98 -35.85 4.67
N HIS A 31 6.74 -36.39 5.61
CA HIS A 31 6.23 -37.35 6.59
C HIS A 31 5.53 -36.65 7.76
N ASN A 32 4.45 -37.24 8.27
CA ASN A 32 3.75 -36.80 9.50
C ASN A 32 3.35 -35.32 9.52
N VAL A 33 2.81 -34.80 8.42
CA VAL A 33 2.30 -33.41 8.37
C VAL A 33 1.05 -33.29 9.23
N LEU A 34 1.18 -32.62 10.37
CA LEU A 34 0.12 -32.28 11.30
C LEU A 34 -0.17 -30.78 11.23
N GLU A 35 -1.43 -30.44 11.04
CA GLU A 35 -1.96 -29.07 11.02
C GLU A 35 -2.62 -28.80 12.36
N GLU A 36 -2.32 -27.65 12.97
CA GLU A 36 -2.79 -27.22 14.29
C GLU A 36 -2.75 -28.34 15.35
N PRO A 37 -1.59 -29.01 15.56
CA PRO A 37 -1.50 -30.09 16.54
C PRO A 37 -1.83 -29.57 17.95
N GLU A 38 -2.73 -30.28 18.64
CA GLU A 38 -3.06 -29.98 20.04
C GLU A 38 -1.82 -30.16 20.93
N ASP A 39 -1.45 -29.04 21.57
CA ASP A 39 -0.56 -28.95 22.72
C ASP A 39 0.77 -29.75 22.64
N VAL A 40 1.63 -29.38 21.68
CA VAL A 40 3.02 -29.86 21.65
C VAL A 40 3.83 -29.03 22.67
N LEU A 41 3.98 -29.53 23.90
CA LEU A 41 4.77 -28.89 24.96
C LEU A 41 4.28 -27.49 25.39
N GLY A 42 2.96 -27.22 25.40
CA GLY A 42 2.42 -25.90 25.75
C GLY A 42 2.45 -24.90 24.59
N LEU A 43 2.62 -25.38 23.35
CA LEU A 43 2.74 -24.57 22.14
C LEU A 43 1.80 -25.11 21.05
N GLU A 44 1.11 -24.19 20.37
CA GLU A 44 0.14 -24.49 19.29
C GLU A 44 0.70 -24.04 17.91
N PRO A 45 1.70 -24.71 17.34
CA PRO A 45 2.24 -24.33 16.03
C PRO A 45 1.18 -24.52 14.93
N ASP A 46 1.30 -23.77 13.83
CA ASP A 46 0.34 -23.89 12.73
C ASP A 46 0.50 -25.22 11.98
N ILE A 47 1.75 -25.63 11.70
CA ILE A 47 2.05 -26.93 11.07
C ILE A 47 3.34 -27.51 11.65
N VAL A 48 3.37 -28.82 11.87
CA VAL A 48 4.60 -29.58 12.13
C VAL A 48 4.70 -30.78 11.21
N PHE A 49 5.92 -31.11 10.79
CA PHE A 49 6.15 -32.31 9.98
C PHE A 49 7.58 -32.84 10.18
N GLY A 50 7.83 -34.07 9.72
CA GLY A 50 9.11 -34.76 9.83
C GLY A 50 9.10 -35.91 10.85
N ARG A 51 10.30 -36.37 11.19
CA ARG A 51 10.52 -37.42 12.19
C ARG A 51 10.91 -36.79 13.53
N GLN A 52 10.83 -37.54 14.63
CA GLN A 52 11.10 -37.02 15.97
C GLN A 52 12.50 -36.41 16.14
N ASP A 53 13.48 -36.88 15.38
CA ASP A 53 14.87 -36.42 15.35
C ASP A 53 15.15 -35.31 14.32
N ALA A 54 14.18 -35.01 13.45
CA ALA A 54 14.27 -34.02 12.38
C ALA A 54 12.94 -33.25 12.22
N LEU A 55 12.42 -32.75 13.34
CA LEU A 55 11.13 -32.06 13.36
C LEU A 55 11.25 -30.68 12.71
N THR A 56 10.33 -30.37 11.80
CA THR A 56 10.18 -29.04 11.21
C THR A 56 8.92 -28.39 11.76
N MET A 57 9.07 -27.18 12.31
CA MET A 57 7.96 -26.34 12.73
C MET A 57 7.75 -25.24 11.69
N VAL A 58 6.51 -25.06 11.25
CA VAL A 58 6.11 -23.98 10.35
C VAL A 58 5.07 -23.11 11.05
N GLU A 59 5.38 -21.82 11.12
CA GLU A 59 4.41 -20.78 11.45
C GLU A 59 3.96 -20.11 10.15
N THR A 60 2.68 -19.88 10.00
CA THR A 60 2.07 -19.22 8.84
C THR A 60 1.64 -17.81 9.19
N LYS A 61 1.82 -16.89 8.24
CA LYS A 61 1.28 -15.53 8.34
C LYS A 61 0.68 -15.10 7.01
N PHE A 62 -0.62 -14.91 7.03
CA PHE A 62 -1.37 -14.47 5.86
C PHE A 62 -1.35 -12.94 5.74
N TYR A 63 -0.49 -12.44 4.86
CA TYR A 63 -0.36 -11.02 4.53
C TYR A 63 -0.93 -10.75 3.14
N ARG A 64 -1.61 -9.61 3.00
CA ARG A 64 -2.12 -9.20 1.69
C ARG A 64 -0.96 -8.78 0.81
N ARG A 65 -0.96 -9.25 -0.44
CA ARG A 65 0.02 -8.84 -1.45
C ARG A 65 0.02 -7.32 -1.66
N SER A 66 -1.16 -6.71 -1.64
CA SER A 66 -1.35 -5.26 -1.79
C SER A 66 -1.03 -4.45 -0.54
N SER A 67 -0.84 -5.09 0.62
CA SER A 67 -0.56 -4.41 1.89
C SER A 67 0.30 -5.34 2.78
N PRO A 68 1.58 -5.53 2.43
CA PRO A 68 2.47 -6.36 3.23
C PRO A 68 2.79 -5.66 4.55
N PRO A 69 3.04 -6.41 5.64
CA PRO A 69 3.11 -5.88 6.99
C PRO A 69 4.29 -4.91 7.17
N PRO A 70 4.22 -3.99 8.15
CA PRO A 70 5.36 -3.20 8.56
C PRO A 70 6.56 -4.08 8.96
N SER A 71 7.79 -3.60 8.76
CA SER A 71 9.01 -4.33 9.11
C SER A 71 9.08 -4.72 10.60
N SER A 72 8.49 -3.92 11.49
CA SER A 72 8.38 -4.23 12.92
C SER A 72 7.46 -5.43 13.20
N THR A 73 6.34 -5.53 12.49
CA THR A 73 5.41 -6.67 12.58
C THR A 73 6.06 -7.95 12.02
N PHE A 74 6.73 -7.84 10.87
CA PHE A 74 7.49 -8.96 10.31
C PHE A 74 8.61 -9.42 11.24
N LYS A 75 9.37 -8.47 11.82
CA LYS A 75 10.39 -8.76 12.83
C LYS A 75 9.82 -9.48 14.05
N ARG A 76 8.68 -9.02 14.59
CA ARG A 76 8.01 -9.69 15.71
C ARG A 76 7.56 -11.11 15.34
N ALA A 77 7.10 -11.32 14.10
CA ALA A 77 6.75 -12.65 13.63
C ALA A 77 7.98 -13.57 13.58
N LEU A 78 9.13 -13.08 13.12
CA LEU A 78 10.40 -13.81 13.15
C LEU A 78 10.85 -14.12 14.59
N GLU A 79 10.83 -13.14 15.49
CA GLU A 79 11.18 -13.31 16.91
C GLU A 79 10.30 -14.38 17.58
N HIS A 80 8.98 -14.30 17.37
CA HIS A 80 8.03 -15.27 17.92
C HIS A 80 8.24 -16.67 17.34
N THR A 81 8.44 -16.78 16.03
CA THR A 81 8.67 -18.07 15.36
C THR A 81 9.99 -18.70 15.83
N ALA A 82 11.04 -17.90 15.99
CA ALA A 82 12.32 -18.35 16.52
C ALA A 82 12.19 -18.88 17.96
N ASP A 83 11.57 -18.11 18.86
CA ASP A 83 11.39 -18.51 20.26
C ASP A 83 10.62 -19.83 20.38
N ARG A 84 9.50 -19.94 19.65
CA ARG A 84 8.67 -21.14 19.66
C ARG A 84 9.39 -22.36 19.13
N GLY A 85 10.08 -22.22 18.00
CA GLY A 85 10.81 -23.33 17.38
C GLY A 85 11.94 -23.84 18.27
N ILE A 86 12.65 -22.92 18.95
CA ILE A 86 13.70 -23.26 19.91
C ILE A 86 13.12 -23.99 21.13
N ARG A 87 12.03 -23.50 21.70
CA ARG A 87 11.36 -24.13 22.86
C ARG A 87 10.82 -25.52 22.54
N MET A 88 10.38 -25.73 21.30
CA MET A 88 9.90 -27.03 20.82
C MET A 88 11.03 -28.01 20.48
N GLY A 89 12.28 -27.52 20.38
CA GLY A 89 13.41 -28.33 19.94
C GLY A 89 13.35 -28.70 18.46
N ALA A 90 12.67 -27.89 17.63
CA ALA A 90 12.56 -28.13 16.20
C ALA A 90 13.93 -28.01 15.51
N SER A 91 14.28 -28.99 14.68
CA SER A 91 15.53 -29.00 13.92
C SER A 91 15.52 -27.97 12.79
N THR A 92 14.34 -27.71 12.21
CA THR A 92 14.13 -26.64 11.24
C THR A 92 12.95 -25.77 11.66
N ILE A 93 13.14 -24.46 11.61
CA ILE A 93 12.14 -23.46 11.97
C ILE A 93 11.81 -22.66 10.71
N VAL A 94 10.53 -22.58 10.37
CA VAL A 94 10.05 -21.93 9.15
C VAL A 94 8.97 -20.91 9.48
N LEU A 95 9.06 -19.74 8.85
CA LEU A 95 7.99 -18.76 8.76
C LEU A 95 7.50 -18.69 7.30
N ALA A 96 6.30 -19.20 7.04
CA ALA A 96 5.67 -19.13 5.72
C ALA A 96 4.77 -17.89 5.62
N ILE A 97 4.96 -17.07 4.59
CA ILE A 97 4.24 -15.82 4.38
C ILE A 97 3.58 -15.78 3.00
N SER A 98 2.36 -15.25 2.92
CA SER A 98 1.58 -15.17 1.68
C SER A 98 1.87 -13.93 0.83
N CYS A 99 3.03 -13.28 1.02
CA CYS A 99 3.45 -12.11 0.26
C CYS A 99 4.92 -12.26 -0.19
N PRO A 100 5.35 -11.60 -1.27
CA PRO A 100 6.70 -11.78 -1.78
C PRO A 100 7.73 -11.08 -0.87
N MET A 101 8.93 -11.65 -0.77
CA MET A 101 10.02 -11.01 -0.03
C MET A 101 10.59 -9.82 -0.82
N GLY A 102 10.18 -8.61 -0.43
CA GLY A 102 10.84 -7.38 -0.85
C GLY A 102 12.20 -7.19 -0.17
N SER A 103 13.02 -6.26 -0.69
CA SER A 103 14.34 -5.91 -0.14
C SER A 103 14.30 -5.57 1.37
N ARG A 104 13.23 -4.93 1.82
CA ARG A 104 12.99 -4.60 3.24
C ARG A 104 12.82 -5.82 4.16
N PHE A 105 12.28 -6.93 3.66
CA PHE A 105 12.13 -8.15 4.45
C PHE A 105 13.40 -8.98 4.43
N MET A 106 14.18 -8.92 3.34
CA MET A 106 15.49 -9.57 3.27
C MET A 106 16.43 -9.05 4.36
N SER A 107 16.58 -7.73 4.50
CA SER A 107 17.47 -7.16 5.52
C SER A 107 17.06 -7.50 6.95
N VAL A 108 15.76 -7.62 7.22
CA VAL A 108 15.25 -8.03 8.54
C VAL A 108 15.46 -9.53 8.76
N ALA A 109 15.21 -10.37 7.76
CA ALA A 109 15.38 -11.82 7.85
C ALA A 109 16.85 -12.23 8.02
N GLU A 110 17.80 -11.47 7.46
CA GLU A 110 19.25 -11.67 7.65
C GLU A 110 19.66 -11.63 9.14
N ALA A 111 18.93 -10.88 9.97
CA ALA A 111 19.19 -10.83 11.42
C ALA A 111 18.68 -12.09 12.18
N PHE A 112 17.92 -12.97 11.53
CA PHE A 112 17.33 -14.18 12.12
C PHE A 112 17.69 -15.44 11.32
N PRO A 113 18.98 -15.82 11.24
CA PRO A 113 19.44 -16.93 10.39
C PRO A 113 18.89 -18.30 10.82
N THR A 114 18.34 -18.41 12.03
CA THR A 114 17.72 -19.63 12.57
C THR A 114 16.34 -19.90 11.98
N VAL A 115 15.67 -18.91 11.41
CA VAL A 115 14.32 -19.03 10.82
C VAL A 115 14.41 -18.94 9.31
N LYS A 116 13.95 -19.99 8.62
CA LYS A 116 13.80 -19.96 7.15
C LYS A 116 12.49 -19.27 6.79
N VAL A 117 12.53 -18.33 5.86
CA VAL A 117 11.32 -17.68 5.35
C VAL A 117 10.90 -18.37 4.05
N TRP A 118 9.67 -18.86 4.00
CA TRP A 118 9.03 -19.29 2.76
C TRP A 118 8.08 -18.19 2.32
N ASP A 119 8.50 -17.41 1.34
CA ASP A 119 7.69 -16.34 0.78
C ASP A 119 6.76 -16.84 -0.31
N GLU A 120 5.92 -15.95 -0.82
CA GLU A 120 5.00 -16.26 -1.92
C GLU A 120 5.72 -16.94 -3.09
N THR A 121 6.87 -16.41 -3.53
CA THR A 121 7.66 -16.95 -4.64
C THR A 121 8.02 -18.41 -4.38
N LYS A 122 8.51 -18.72 -3.18
CA LYS A 122 8.91 -20.07 -2.81
C LYS A 122 7.74 -21.04 -2.77
N LEU A 123 6.59 -20.58 -2.28
CA LEU A 123 5.37 -21.39 -2.23
C LEU A 123 4.86 -21.72 -3.64
N PHE A 124 4.91 -20.77 -4.58
CA PHE A 124 4.60 -21.02 -5.99
C PHE A 124 5.58 -22.01 -6.65
N GLU A 125 6.88 -21.90 -6.38
CA GLU A 125 7.86 -22.90 -6.86
C GLU A 125 7.55 -24.32 -6.35
N MET A 126 7.18 -24.44 -5.07
CA MET A 126 6.80 -25.71 -4.45
C MET A 126 5.51 -26.27 -5.04
N ALA A 127 4.53 -25.41 -5.34
CA ALA A 127 3.23 -25.78 -5.89
C ALA A 127 3.26 -26.07 -7.41
N ALA A 128 4.27 -25.58 -8.14
CA ALA A 128 4.37 -25.72 -9.61
C ALA A 128 4.17 -27.16 -10.16
N PRO A 129 4.60 -28.24 -9.47
CA PRO A 129 4.34 -29.62 -9.92
C PRO A 129 2.88 -30.09 -9.76
N PHE A 130 2.04 -29.36 -9.01
CA PHE A 130 0.68 -29.75 -8.64
C PHE A 130 -0.34 -28.70 -9.14
N PRO A 131 -0.87 -28.84 -10.37
CA PRO A 131 -1.72 -27.82 -10.97
C PRO A 131 -2.99 -27.47 -10.17
N ASP A 132 -3.53 -28.44 -9.43
CA ASP A 132 -4.70 -28.27 -8.57
C ASP A 132 -4.40 -27.41 -7.32
N ILE A 133 -3.22 -27.60 -6.72
CA ILE A 133 -2.77 -26.79 -5.59
C ILE A 133 -2.32 -25.40 -6.06
N LEU A 134 -1.65 -25.33 -7.22
CA LEU A 134 -1.24 -24.08 -7.83
C LEU A 134 -2.44 -23.17 -8.08
N ALA A 135 -3.50 -23.68 -8.71
CA ALA A 135 -4.71 -22.91 -8.98
C ALA A 135 -5.43 -22.46 -7.69
N GLN A 136 -5.45 -23.29 -6.65
CA GLN A 136 -6.00 -22.90 -5.35
C GLN A 136 -5.16 -21.82 -4.65
N LEU A 137 -3.84 -21.88 -4.80
CA LEU A 137 -2.92 -20.87 -4.25
C LEU A 137 -3.09 -19.56 -5.01
N GLU A 138 -3.19 -19.60 -6.34
CA GLU A 138 -3.53 -18.43 -7.17
C GLU A 138 -4.86 -17.83 -6.74
N GLU A 139 -5.93 -18.62 -6.65
CA GLU A 139 -7.26 -18.13 -6.25
C GLU A 139 -7.24 -17.53 -4.83
N LEU A 140 -6.55 -18.16 -3.88
CA LEU A 140 -6.48 -17.70 -2.50
C LEU A 140 -5.74 -16.35 -2.40
N LEU A 141 -4.66 -16.18 -3.18
CA LEU A 141 -3.85 -14.96 -3.20
C LEU A 141 -4.45 -13.87 -4.13
N GLU A 142 -5.22 -14.25 -5.16
CA GLU A 142 -5.96 -13.37 -6.05
C GLU A 142 -7.31 -12.92 -5.47
N ALA A 143 -7.94 -13.70 -4.59
CA ALA A 143 -9.16 -13.29 -3.87
C ALA A 143 -8.92 -12.05 -2.99
N ASP A 144 -7.66 -11.77 -2.66
CA ASP A 144 -7.18 -10.54 -2.01
C ASP A 144 -6.77 -9.42 -2.98
N THR A 145 -6.84 -9.66 -4.29
CA THR A 145 -6.79 -8.63 -5.34
C THR A 145 -8.21 -8.20 -5.75
N PRO A 146 -8.50 -6.90 -5.92
CA PRO A 146 -9.77 -6.51 -6.51
C PRO A 146 -9.83 -7.03 -7.96
N LYS A 147 -10.83 -7.87 -8.26
CA LYS A 147 -11.20 -8.26 -9.64
C LYS A 147 -11.43 -7.04 -10.52
N SER A 148 -10.37 -6.59 -11.16
CA SER A 148 -10.33 -5.72 -12.33
C SER A 148 -8.96 -5.88 -12.99
N ALA A 149 -8.61 -7.13 -13.29
CA ALA A 149 -7.44 -7.51 -14.08
C ALA A 149 -7.80 -8.66 -15.05
N GLU A 150 -9.01 -8.63 -15.62
CA GLU A 150 -9.32 -9.45 -16.80
C GLU A 150 -9.39 -8.53 -18.01
N THR A 151 -8.23 -8.10 -18.50
CA THR A 151 -7.92 -8.01 -19.93
C THR A 151 -6.42 -7.83 -20.03
N LEU A 152 -5.69 -8.91 -20.25
CA LEU A 152 -4.47 -9.01 -21.07
C LEU A 152 -3.97 -10.45 -20.99
N SER A 153 -4.79 -11.37 -21.51
CA SER A 153 -4.25 -12.62 -22.06
C SER A 153 -3.43 -12.26 -23.29
N LEU A 154 -2.14 -12.52 -23.27
CA LEU A 154 -1.34 -12.82 -24.46
C LEU A 154 -0.11 -13.66 -24.05
N GLY A 155 -0.28 -14.99 -24.19
CA GLY A 155 0.71 -15.93 -24.72
C GLY A 155 2.06 -16.12 -24.01
N LEU A 156 2.23 -17.26 -23.35
CA LEU A 156 3.52 -17.98 -23.30
C LEU A 156 3.78 -18.67 -24.67
N PRO A 157 5.01 -19.15 -25.01
CA PRO A 157 6.24 -19.21 -24.20
C PRO A 157 7.53 -18.75 -24.93
N THR A 158 8.61 -18.46 -24.19
CA THR A 158 9.97 -18.73 -24.72
C THR A 158 10.94 -19.07 -23.58
N PHE A 159 11.28 -20.35 -23.50
CA PHE A 159 12.51 -20.82 -22.88
C PHE A 159 13.71 -20.27 -23.67
N MET A 160 14.66 -19.61 -23.01
CA MET A 160 16.11 -19.89 -23.06
C MET A 160 16.93 -18.73 -22.47
N ARG A 161 17.59 -19.03 -21.34
CA ARG A 161 19.00 -18.75 -21.02
C ARG A 161 19.63 -17.51 -21.69
N ARG A 162 19.98 -16.49 -20.89
CA ARG A 162 21.23 -15.73 -21.10
C ARG A 162 21.81 -15.18 -19.81
N SER A 163 23.15 -15.15 -19.85
CA SER A 163 24.13 -15.07 -18.79
C SER A 163 23.98 -13.91 -17.80
N ALA A 164 24.42 -14.14 -16.57
CA ALA A 164 24.88 -13.10 -15.66
C ALA A 164 26.00 -12.28 -16.33
N ALA A 165 25.70 -11.03 -16.66
CA ALA A 165 26.61 -9.88 -16.71
C ALA A 165 25.79 -8.65 -17.11
N ASP A 166 25.79 -7.64 -16.23
CA ASP A 166 25.34 -6.26 -16.45
C ASP A 166 23.83 -6.02 -16.69
N VAL A 167 23.06 -5.96 -15.59
CA VAL A 167 21.74 -5.30 -15.59
C VAL A 167 21.97 -3.87 -15.11
N THR A 168 22.09 -2.94 -16.05
CA THR A 168 21.75 -1.56 -15.76
C THR A 168 20.25 -1.56 -15.44
N ALA A 169 19.91 -1.40 -14.16
CA ALA A 169 18.53 -1.38 -13.71
C ALA A 169 17.78 -0.26 -14.45
N GLU A 170 16.69 -0.59 -15.14
CA GLU A 170 15.82 0.42 -15.73
C GLU A 170 15.41 1.44 -14.66
N PRO A 171 15.42 2.75 -14.97
CA PRO A 171 15.12 3.77 -13.98
C PRO A 171 13.69 3.57 -13.47
N LYS A 172 13.58 3.43 -12.15
CA LYS A 172 12.29 3.20 -11.51
C LYS A 172 11.33 4.37 -11.82
N ARG A 173 10.05 4.07 -12.04
CA ARG A 173 9.06 5.03 -12.57
C ARG A 173 8.83 6.23 -11.65
N GLY A 174 8.75 6.02 -10.35
CA GLY A 174 8.64 7.09 -9.36
C GLY A 174 9.83 8.03 -9.39
N LYS A 175 11.05 7.51 -9.53
CA LYS A 175 12.28 8.30 -9.66
C LYS A 175 12.25 9.21 -10.88
N VAL A 176 11.80 8.70 -12.03
CA VAL A 176 11.62 9.50 -13.25
C VAL A 176 10.62 10.64 -13.04
N LEU A 177 9.50 10.36 -12.37
CA LEU A 177 8.49 11.37 -12.07
C LEU A 177 8.98 12.40 -11.05
N ALA A 178 9.77 11.97 -10.06
CA ALA A 178 10.36 12.83 -9.05
C ALA A 178 11.38 13.80 -9.67
N ASP A 179 12.26 13.29 -10.54
CA ASP A 179 13.24 14.11 -11.25
C ASP A 179 12.56 15.11 -12.19
N ALA A 180 11.48 14.70 -12.88
CA ALA A 180 10.67 15.60 -13.70
C ALA A 180 10.00 16.72 -12.89
N LEU A 181 9.48 16.41 -11.69
CA LEU A 181 8.86 17.42 -10.81
C LEU A 181 9.90 18.38 -10.21
N ALA A 182 11.09 17.88 -9.87
CA ALA A 182 12.19 18.66 -9.33
C ALA A 182 12.80 19.65 -10.34
N ALA A 183 12.71 19.34 -11.64
CA ALA A 183 13.24 20.18 -12.71
C ALA A 183 12.36 21.40 -13.05
N ILE A 184 11.22 21.57 -12.38
CA ILE A 184 10.25 22.62 -12.71
C ILE A 184 10.55 23.91 -11.96
N ASP A 185 10.78 24.98 -12.71
CA ASP A 185 10.99 26.30 -12.15
C ASP A 185 9.70 26.90 -11.57
N ARG A 186 9.88 27.63 -10.46
CA ARG A 186 8.78 28.27 -9.75
C ARG A 186 8.26 29.46 -10.53
N GLY A 187 6.95 29.54 -10.71
CA GLY A 187 6.29 30.72 -11.27
C GLY A 187 5.28 30.39 -12.36
N ARG A 188 4.81 31.44 -13.04
CA ARG A 188 3.73 31.32 -14.04
C ARG A 188 4.18 30.65 -15.34
N GLU A 189 5.46 30.76 -15.69
CA GLU A 189 5.97 30.28 -16.97
C GLU A 189 5.84 28.76 -17.11
N MET A 190 6.23 28.00 -16.08
CA MET A 190 6.08 26.54 -16.05
C MET A 190 4.85 26.08 -15.25
N ALA A 191 3.81 26.91 -15.11
CA ALA A 191 2.63 26.54 -14.32
C ALA A 191 1.89 25.33 -14.91
N THR A 192 1.76 25.26 -16.23
CA THR A 192 1.12 24.12 -16.90
C THR A 192 1.97 22.85 -16.82
N ASP A 193 3.30 22.97 -16.92
CA ASP A 193 4.20 21.82 -16.76
C ASP A 193 4.14 21.29 -15.33
N PHE A 194 4.07 22.18 -14.34
CA PHE A 194 3.88 21.84 -12.93
C PHE A 194 2.59 21.06 -12.70
N GLU A 195 1.47 21.55 -13.25
CA GLU A 195 0.17 20.87 -13.19
C GLU A 195 0.26 19.46 -13.79
N ASN A 196 0.82 19.33 -14.99
CA ASN A 196 0.96 18.05 -15.68
C ASN A 196 1.84 17.06 -14.90
N ALA A 197 2.98 17.53 -14.36
CA ALA A 197 3.87 16.71 -13.55
C ALA A 197 3.19 16.24 -12.26
N CYS A 198 2.45 17.12 -11.58
CA CYS A 198 1.68 16.74 -10.40
C CYS A 198 0.58 15.72 -10.75
N ILE A 199 -0.14 15.88 -11.86
CA ILE A 199 -1.17 14.91 -12.29
C ILE A 199 -0.55 13.53 -12.54
N ASN A 200 0.60 13.48 -13.22
CA ASN A 200 1.31 12.22 -13.47
C ASN A 200 1.82 11.57 -12.19
N ALA A 201 2.35 12.38 -11.26
CA ALA A 201 2.74 11.92 -9.94
C ALA A 201 1.54 11.35 -9.18
N LEU A 202 0.42 12.07 -9.12
CA LEU A 202 -0.79 11.63 -8.41
C LEU A 202 -1.40 10.36 -9.02
N LYS A 203 -1.41 10.23 -10.36
CA LYS A 203 -1.82 8.98 -11.02
C LYS A 203 -0.93 7.84 -10.57
N TYR A 204 0.39 8.01 -10.63
CA TYR A 204 1.31 6.98 -10.17
C TYR A 204 1.09 6.65 -8.70
N LEU A 205 0.86 7.63 -7.83
CA LEU A 205 0.67 7.42 -6.39
C LEU A 205 -0.66 6.74 -6.06
N PHE A 206 -1.77 7.17 -6.67
CA PHE A 206 -3.13 6.91 -6.19
C PHE A 206 -4.13 6.37 -7.25
N GLU A 207 -3.66 5.86 -8.40
CA GLU A 207 -4.56 5.28 -9.44
C GLU A 207 -5.45 4.12 -8.96
N HIS A 208 -5.07 3.44 -7.88
CA HIS A 208 -5.87 2.36 -7.29
C HIS A 208 -6.97 2.87 -6.34
N ASP A 209 -6.89 4.14 -5.93
CA ASP A 209 -7.78 4.76 -4.94
C ASP A 209 -8.73 5.79 -5.57
N LEU A 210 -8.24 6.43 -6.63
CA LEU A 210 -8.88 7.56 -7.31
C LEU A 210 -9.12 7.24 -8.78
N HIS A 211 -10.27 7.66 -9.30
CA HIS A 211 -10.63 7.51 -10.70
C HIS A 211 -11.24 8.78 -11.27
N GLY A 212 -11.42 8.80 -12.59
CA GLY A 212 -12.04 9.93 -13.28
C GLY A 212 -11.22 11.20 -13.07
N TRP A 213 -9.96 11.17 -13.52
CA TRP A 213 -8.97 12.25 -13.47
C TRP A 213 -9.40 13.43 -14.35
N HIS A 214 -10.51 14.08 -14.00
CA HIS A 214 -11.15 15.09 -14.80
C HIS A 214 -10.51 16.45 -14.56
N GLU A 215 -9.77 16.93 -15.56
CA GLU A 215 -9.29 18.30 -15.61
C GLU A 215 -10.48 19.24 -15.86
N GLN A 216 -10.80 20.11 -14.91
CA GLN A 216 -11.81 21.15 -15.09
C GLN A 216 -11.11 22.45 -15.46
N SER A 217 -11.30 22.91 -16.69
CA SER A 217 -10.93 24.26 -17.11
C SER A 217 -12.16 25.17 -17.07
N ARG A 218 -12.11 26.25 -16.30
CA ARG A 218 -13.06 27.35 -16.44
C ARG A 218 -12.45 28.42 -17.34
N THR A 219 -12.95 28.51 -18.57
CA THR A 219 -12.85 29.73 -19.38
C THR A 219 -14.04 30.62 -19.06
N VAL A 220 -13.78 31.75 -18.42
CA VAL A 220 -14.29 33.12 -18.66
C VAL A 220 -13.86 33.92 -17.41
N ASP A 221 -13.01 34.93 -17.61
CA ASP A 221 -12.38 35.82 -16.62
C ASP A 221 -11.19 35.29 -15.78
N THR A 222 -10.00 35.65 -16.28
CA THR A 222 -8.77 36.08 -15.57
C THR A 222 -8.16 35.25 -14.44
N LEU A 223 -8.63 34.04 -14.12
CA LEU A 223 -7.88 33.10 -13.27
C LEU A 223 -7.86 31.70 -13.87
N HIS A 224 -6.77 31.40 -14.57
CA HIS A 224 -6.41 30.04 -14.96
C HIS A 224 -6.39 29.14 -13.71
N ARG A 225 -7.45 28.35 -13.51
CA ARG A 225 -7.52 27.30 -12.50
C ARG A 225 -7.94 26.03 -13.21
N ARG A 226 -6.97 25.16 -13.44
CA ARG A 226 -7.22 23.76 -13.74
C ARG A 226 -7.31 23.04 -12.40
N ASP A 227 -8.53 22.77 -11.96
CA ASP A 227 -8.74 21.90 -10.81
C ASP A 227 -8.85 20.47 -11.35
N LEU A 228 -8.05 19.55 -10.81
CA LEU A 228 -8.21 18.13 -11.09
C LEU A 228 -9.22 17.57 -10.09
N VAL A 229 -10.34 17.07 -10.57
CA VAL A 229 -11.35 16.44 -9.71
C VAL A 229 -11.31 14.94 -9.92
N CYS A 230 -11.03 14.20 -8.86
CA CYS A 230 -11.04 12.74 -8.86
C CYS A 230 -12.18 12.22 -8.00
N ARG A 231 -12.78 11.11 -8.39
CA ARG A 231 -13.75 10.39 -7.58
C ARG A 231 -13.06 9.32 -6.76
N ILE A 232 -13.43 9.24 -5.47
CA ILE A 232 -12.93 8.21 -4.56
C ILE A 232 -13.60 6.87 -4.91
N LEU A 233 -12.79 5.81 -5.04
CA LEU A 233 -13.27 4.45 -5.26
C LEU A 233 -13.81 3.85 -3.95
N ALA A 234 -14.86 3.03 -4.06
CA ALA A 234 -15.49 2.41 -2.89
C ALA A 234 -14.58 1.41 -2.16
N LYS A 235 -13.55 0.89 -2.85
CA LYS A 235 -12.55 -0.04 -2.29
C LYS A 235 -11.18 0.62 -2.09
N ALA A 236 -11.13 1.95 -2.02
CA ALA A 236 -9.88 2.68 -1.79
C ALA A 236 -9.27 2.40 -0.39
N ALA A 237 -8.02 2.79 -0.21
CA ALA A 237 -7.31 2.74 1.05
C ALA A 237 -8.02 3.50 2.17
N GLU A 238 -7.62 3.25 3.41
CA GLU A 238 -8.30 3.73 4.61
C GLU A 238 -8.50 5.25 4.62
N VAL A 239 -7.45 6.01 4.28
CA VAL A 239 -7.51 7.48 4.25
C VAL A 239 -8.59 8.01 3.29
N TRP A 240 -8.74 7.41 2.12
CA TRP A 240 -9.78 7.79 1.16
C TRP A 240 -11.16 7.31 1.58
N ARG A 241 -11.26 6.16 2.25
CA ARG A 241 -12.53 5.70 2.83
C ARG A 241 -12.99 6.59 3.97
N LEU A 242 -12.09 7.09 4.82
CA LEU A 242 -12.41 8.11 5.81
C LEU A 242 -13.01 9.35 5.14
N MET A 243 -12.40 9.82 4.05
CA MET A 243 -12.94 10.94 3.27
C MET A 243 -14.32 10.63 2.65
N LEU A 244 -14.53 9.39 2.19
CA LEU A 244 -15.76 8.95 1.54
C LEU A 244 -16.92 8.71 2.51
N GLU A 245 -16.65 7.99 3.59
CA GLU A 245 -17.64 7.45 4.53
C GLU A 245 -17.88 8.42 5.69
N ASP A 246 -16.81 8.97 6.28
CA ASP A 246 -16.91 9.79 7.50
C ASP A 246 -17.09 11.27 7.17
N LEU A 247 -16.34 11.80 6.19
CA LEU A 247 -16.53 13.18 5.74
C LEU A 247 -17.69 13.30 4.73
N GLY A 248 -18.08 12.20 4.07
CA GLY A 248 -19.13 12.21 3.06
C GLY A 248 -18.71 12.89 1.75
N SER A 249 -17.41 12.84 1.40
CA SER A 249 -16.89 13.38 0.15
C SER A 249 -16.77 12.26 -0.89
N ARG A 250 -17.53 12.34 -1.98
CA ARG A 250 -17.37 11.42 -3.13
C ARG A 250 -16.18 11.78 -4.00
N TYR A 251 -15.79 13.05 -3.97
CA TYR A 251 -14.79 13.63 -4.84
C TYR A 251 -13.70 14.33 -4.03
N VAL A 252 -12.49 14.31 -4.55
CA VAL A 252 -11.33 15.08 -4.07
C VAL A 252 -10.96 16.08 -5.15
N VAL A 253 -10.78 17.33 -4.75
CA VAL A 253 -10.33 18.41 -5.63
C VAL A 253 -8.83 18.61 -5.41
N PHE A 254 -8.04 18.52 -6.46
CA PHE A 254 -6.63 18.85 -6.44
C PHE A 254 -6.43 20.24 -7.04
N GLU A 255 -5.72 21.09 -6.31
CA GLU A 255 -5.35 22.44 -6.76
C GLU A 255 -3.83 22.57 -6.76
N PHE A 256 -3.28 23.04 -7.87
CA PHE A 256 -1.84 23.14 -8.08
C PHE A 256 -1.39 24.61 -8.00
N LYS A 257 -0.34 24.88 -7.23
CA LYS A 257 0.19 26.22 -6.97
C LYS A 257 1.69 26.27 -7.27
N ASN A 258 2.04 26.56 -8.52
CA ASN A 258 3.42 26.83 -8.92
C ASN A 258 3.87 28.25 -8.52
N TYR A 259 3.85 28.57 -7.22
CA TYR A 259 4.21 29.89 -6.71
C TYR A 259 5.63 29.90 -6.14
N SER A 260 6.32 31.03 -6.29
CA SER A 260 7.65 31.23 -5.70
C SER A 260 7.61 31.49 -4.20
N LYS A 261 6.43 31.82 -3.65
CA LYS A 261 6.19 32.11 -2.23
C LYS A 261 5.28 31.03 -1.63
N SER A 262 5.40 30.84 -0.33
CA SER A 262 4.55 29.95 0.46
C SER A 262 3.06 30.31 0.32
N ILE A 263 2.20 29.30 0.38
CA ILE A 263 0.74 29.47 0.34
C ILE A 263 0.28 30.23 1.60
N THR A 264 -0.54 31.27 1.39
CA THR A 264 -1.10 32.10 2.46
C THR A 264 -2.60 31.81 2.67
N GLN A 265 -3.18 32.46 3.68
CA GLN A 265 -4.61 32.39 3.97
C GLN A 265 -5.50 32.66 2.75
N ASN A 266 -5.13 33.62 1.89
CA ASN A 266 -5.98 34.02 0.76
C ASN A 266 -6.17 32.90 -0.26
N GLU A 267 -5.11 32.14 -0.54
CA GLU A 267 -5.18 30.97 -1.42
C GLU A 267 -6.10 29.90 -0.83
N ILE A 268 -5.94 29.56 0.46
CA ILE A 268 -6.76 28.54 1.13
C ILE A 268 -8.24 28.94 1.19
N VAL A 269 -8.56 30.18 1.60
CA VAL A 269 -9.96 30.68 1.61
C VAL A 269 -10.58 30.54 0.22
N THR A 270 -9.77 30.74 -0.80
CA THR A 270 -10.21 30.62 -2.17
C THR A 270 -10.48 29.17 -2.55
N THR A 271 -9.57 28.23 -2.25
CA THR A 271 -9.79 26.78 -2.39
C THR A 271 -11.06 26.33 -1.68
N GLU A 272 -11.25 26.79 -0.44
CA GLU A 272 -12.36 26.42 0.42
C GLU A 272 -13.74 26.81 -0.15
N ARG A 273 -13.81 27.91 -0.91
CA ARG A 273 -15.03 28.35 -1.61
C ARG A 273 -15.40 27.45 -2.79
N TYR A 274 -14.46 26.70 -3.35
CA TYR A 274 -14.74 25.74 -4.43
C TYR A 274 -15.22 24.39 -3.91
N LEU A 275 -14.92 24.08 -2.65
CA LEU A 275 -15.49 22.91 -2.01
C LEU A 275 -16.99 23.10 -1.83
N TYR A 276 -17.74 22.13 -2.35
CA TYR A 276 -19.19 22.14 -2.36
C TYR A 276 -19.75 20.92 -1.61
N PRO A 277 -20.00 21.04 -0.30
CA PRO A 277 -20.48 19.94 0.53
C PRO A 277 -21.73 19.25 0.00
N SER A 278 -22.71 20.01 -0.51
CA SER A 278 -23.95 19.48 -1.07
C SER A 278 -23.74 18.64 -2.35
N ALA A 279 -22.64 18.89 -3.07
CA ALA A 279 -22.23 18.09 -4.23
C ALA A 279 -21.18 17.02 -3.88
N LEU A 280 -21.02 16.70 -2.59
CA LEU A 280 -20.11 15.67 -2.09
C LEU A 280 -18.64 15.97 -2.43
N ARG A 281 -18.28 17.26 -2.42
CA ARG A 281 -16.92 17.79 -2.62
C ARG A 281 -16.48 18.54 -1.37
N LYS A 282 -16.09 17.80 -0.32
CA LYS A 282 -15.65 18.36 0.97
C LYS A 282 -14.14 18.28 1.17
N VAL A 283 -13.42 17.62 0.28
CA VAL A 283 -11.99 17.38 0.41
C VAL A 283 -11.24 18.06 -0.73
N ALA A 284 -10.20 18.83 -0.37
CA ALA A 284 -9.21 19.35 -1.29
C ALA A 284 -7.79 18.93 -0.88
N ILE A 285 -6.93 18.75 -1.88
CA ILE A 285 -5.49 18.63 -1.72
C ILE A 285 -4.83 19.78 -2.50
N VAL A 286 -4.05 20.60 -1.80
CA VAL A 286 -3.38 21.76 -2.40
C VAL A 286 -1.90 21.46 -2.49
N ILE A 287 -1.35 21.52 -3.70
CA ILE A 287 0.05 21.15 -3.97
C ILE A 287 0.86 22.42 -4.30
N SER A 288 1.94 22.65 -3.58
CA SER A 288 2.88 23.78 -3.79
C SER A 288 4.33 23.37 -3.65
N HIS A 289 5.25 24.23 -4.06
CA HIS A 289 6.69 24.01 -3.85
C HIS A 289 7.11 23.99 -2.39
N GLU A 290 6.42 24.77 -1.54
CA GLU A 290 6.73 24.91 -0.12
C GLU A 290 5.50 24.62 0.74
N ASP A 291 5.77 24.44 2.02
CA ASP A 291 4.75 24.35 3.06
C ASP A 291 3.88 25.61 3.16
N CYS A 292 2.68 25.43 3.72
CA CYS A 292 1.77 26.53 4.00
C CYS A 292 2.25 27.36 5.19
N ALA A 293 2.06 28.69 5.10
CA ALA A 293 2.28 29.62 6.20
C ALA A 293 1.33 29.35 7.38
N ASP A 294 1.69 29.78 8.58
CA ASP A 294 0.87 29.57 9.79
C ASP A 294 -0.54 30.16 9.66
N SER A 295 -0.68 31.30 8.97
CA SER A 295 -1.98 31.91 8.67
C SER A 295 -2.86 31.00 7.79
N ALA A 296 -2.27 30.27 6.84
CA ALA A 296 -2.97 29.28 6.04
C ALA A 296 -3.37 28.06 6.89
N ARG A 297 -2.49 27.57 7.78
CA ARG A 297 -2.79 26.44 8.69
C ARG A 297 -3.98 26.75 9.60
N ALA A 298 -4.07 27.97 10.12
CA ALA A 298 -5.20 28.41 10.95
C ALA A 298 -6.53 28.37 10.17
N VAL A 299 -6.51 28.79 8.90
CA VAL A 299 -7.70 28.78 8.02
C VAL A 299 -8.12 27.35 7.67
N ILE A 300 -7.15 26.47 7.38
CA ILE A 300 -7.42 25.05 7.13
C ILE A 300 -8.11 24.40 8.34
N ALA A 301 -7.60 24.67 9.55
CA ALA A 301 -8.23 24.18 10.77
C ALA A 301 -9.64 24.76 10.99
N GLY A 302 -9.84 26.05 10.71
CA GLY A 302 -11.13 26.72 10.74
C GLY A 302 -12.15 26.09 9.78
N ALA A 303 -11.76 25.87 8.52
CA ALA A 303 -12.60 25.24 7.50
C ALA A 303 -13.09 23.85 7.90
N MET A 304 -12.22 23.06 8.54
CA MET A 304 -12.60 21.74 9.07
C MET A 304 -13.56 21.88 10.26
N ARG A 305 -13.25 22.75 11.23
CA ARG A 305 -14.06 22.93 12.45
C ARG A 305 -15.47 23.47 12.15
N GLU A 306 -15.57 24.47 11.29
CA GLU A 306 -16.80 25.22 11.06
C GLU A 306 -17.67 24.60 9.96
N HIS A 307 -17.04 23.97 8.97
CA HIS A 307 -17.72 23.53 7.75
C HIS A 307 -17.51 22.05 7.41
N GLY A 308 -16.68 21.33 8.17
CA GLY A 308 -16.35 19.94 7.87
C GLY A 308 -15.66 19.77 6.52
N LYS A 309 -14.92 20.80 6.08
CA LYS A 309 -14.15 20.79 4.83
C LYS A 309 -12.69 20.47 5.14
N LEU A 310 -12.20 19.35 4.62
CA LEU A 310 -10.82 18.93 4.80
C LEU A 310 -9.97 19.49 3.65
N ILE A 311 -8.94 20.25 4.00
CA ILE A 311 -7.94 20.76 3.04
C ILE A 311 -6.57 20.24 3.47
N ILE A 312 -5.90 19.50 2.61
CA ILE A 312 -4.60 18.91 2.89
C ILE A 312 -3.54 19.61 2.03
N PRO A 313 -2.63 20.37 2.63
CA PRO A 313 -1.49 20.93 1.90
C PRO A 313 -0.39 19.87 1.77
N LEU A 314 0.13 19.72 0.55
CA LEU A 314 1.29 18.88 0.23
C LEU A 314 2.34 19.70 -0.52
N SER A 315 3.59 19.56 -0.11
CA SER A 315 4.72 20.20 -0.76
C SER A 315 5.35 19.30 -1.83
N VAL A 316 6.05 19.89 -2.79
CA VAL A 316 6.82 19.16 -3.81
C VAL A 316 7.84 18.21 -3.20
N PRO A 317 8.63 18.60 -2.16
CA PRO A 317 9.49 17.66 -1.45
C PRO A 317 8.74 16.43 -0.94
N GLU A 318 7.57 16.62 -0.31
CA GLU A 318 6.75 15.49 0.18
C GLU A 318 6.29 14.59 -0.97
N ILE A 319 5.87 15.15 -2.11
CA ILE A 319 5.48 14.34 -3.29
C ILE A 319 6.68 13.58 -3.85
N ILE A 320 7.85 14.21 -3.95
CA ILE A 320 9.09 13.55 -4.40
C ILE A 320 9.44 12.38 -3.48
N ASP A 321 9.35 12.59 -2.16
CA ASP A 321 9.61 11.54 -1.17
C ASP A 321 8.61 10.39 -1.32
N LEU A 322 7.33 10.68 -1.55
CA LEU A 322 6.31 9.66 -1.82
C LEU A 322 6.59 8.87 -3.09
N LEU A 323 7.01 9.53 -4.17
CA LEU A 323 7.33 8.89 -5.45
C LEU A 323 8.52 7.93 -5.31
N ASN A 324 9.60 8.40 -4.67
CA ASN A 324 10.79 7.59 -4.43
C ASN A 324 10.50 6.43 -3.46
N SER A 325 9.75 6.70 -2.39
CA SER A 325 9.39 5.68 -1.41
C SER A 325 8.46 4.63 -1.99
N LYS A 326 7.57 5.00 -2.94
CA LYS A 326 6.71 4.05 -3.65
C LYS A 326 7.51 3.08 -4.51
N ASP A 327 8.56 3.58 -5.17
CA ASP A 327 9.53 2.78 -5.91
C ASP A 327 10.33 1.81 -5.01
N GLU A 328 10.34 2.04 -3.71
CA GLU A 328 10.94 1.19 -2.68
C GLU A 328 9.91 0.27 -1.99
N GLY A 329 8.64 0.33 -2.41
CA GLY A 329 7.56 -0.51 -1.91
C GLY A 329 6.79 0.08 -0.73
N SER A 330 6.93 1.37 -0.45
CA SER A 330 6.09 2.08 0.53
C SER A 330 4.72 2.42 -0.05
N ASP A 331 3.68 2.34 0.79
CA ASP A 331 2.33 2.76 0.40
C ASP A 331 2.15 4.26 0.66
N PRO A 332 1.94 5.10 -0.37
CA PRO A 332 1.74 6.54 -0.19
C PRO A 332 0.46 6.87 0.60
N ASN A 333 -0.49 5.93 0.69
CA ASN A 333 -1.70 6.11 1.47
C ASN A 333 -1.43 6.17 2.98
N THR A 334 -0.39 5.48 3.47
CA THR A 334 0.00 5.50 4.89
C THR A 334 0.42 6.89 5.33
N TYR A 335 1.28 7.55 4.53
CA TYR A 335 1.72 8.91 4.81
C TYR A 335 0.53 9.88 4.81
N LEU A 336 -0.37 9.77 3.82
CA LEU A 336 -1.55 10.63 3.76
C LEU A 336 -2.48 10.37 4.95
N PHE A 337 -2.62 9.11 5.39
CA PHE A 337 -3.41 8.76 6.57
C PHE A 337 -2.83 9.40 7.83
N GLU A 338 -1.54 9.22 8.11
CA GLU A 338 -0.87 9.81 9.27
C GLU A 338 -0.98 11.35 9.26
N ARG A 339 -0.83 11.96 8.09
CA ARG A 339 -0.99 13.42 7.89
C ARG A 339 -2.40 13.88 8.28
N VAL A 340 -3.43 13.15 7.84
CA VAL A 340 -4.83 13.45 8.16
C VAL A 340 -5.12 13.19 9.64
N ASP A 341 -4.66 12.07 10.18
CA ASP A 341 -4.89 11.70 11.59
C ASP A 341 -4.26 12.71 12.55
N GLN A 342 -2.99 13.09 12.32
CA GLN A 342 -2.33 14.13 13.10
C GLN A 342 -3.04 15.48 13.00
N PHE A 343 -3.53 15.83 11.80
CA PHE A 343 -4.33 17.04 11.63
C PHE A 343 -5.61 16.99 12.46
N LEU A 344 -6.37 15.89 12.40
CA LEU A 344 -7.63 15.72 13.13
C LEU A 344 -7.41 15.68 14.64
N LEU A 345 -6.38 14.99 15.14
CA LEU A 345 -6.00 14.97 16.56
C LEU A 345 -5.57 16.35 17.06
N GLY A 346 -4.92 17.13 16.20
CA GLY A 346 -4.49 18.50 16.49
C GLY A 346 -5.61 19.54 16.49
N LEU A 347 -6.83 19.19 16.08
CA LEU A 347 -7.97 20.11 16.11
C LEU A 347 -8.41 20.35 17.56
N GLY A 348 -7.95 21.44 18.14
CA GLY A 348 -8.48 21.96 19.41
C GLY A 348 -9.97 22.31 19.30
N ARG A 349 -10.68 22.30 20.44
CA ARG A 349 -12.09 22.73 20.51
C ARG A 349 -12.30 24.15 19.98
#